data_AF-A0A0F9SRU4-F1
#
_entry.id   AF-A0A0F9SRU4-F1
#
_cell.length_a   1.000
_cell.length_b   1.000
_cell.length_c   1.000
_cell.angle_alpha   90.00
_cell.angle_beta   90.00
_cell.angle_gamma   90.00
#
_symmetry.space_group_name_H-M   'P 1'
#
loop_
_entity.id
_entity.type
_entity.pdbx_description
1 polymer ?
#
loop_
_entity_poly.entity_id
_entity_poly.type
_entity_poly.pdbx_seq_one_letter_code
_entity_poly.pdbx_strand_id
1 'polypeptide(L)'
;MEIKEIQQDIVDEFSMFEDWMQRYEYMIELGKSLPLINEKYKTDDNIIKGCQSRVWVHAELEADKLVFTADSDAIITKGIIAILIRSFSNQRPQDIIDADTKFIDEIGLKEHLSPNRANGLVSMIKQLKLYAVAYQTQLN
;
A
#
# COMPACT_ATOMS: atom_id res chain seq x y z
N MET A 1 6.68 -5.94 14.47
CA MET A 1 7.63 -5.15 13.69
C MET A 1 7.06 -3.76 13.51
N GLU A 2 7.88 -2.76 13.76
CA GLU A 2 7.55 -1.37 13.47
C GLU A 2 7.53 -1.13 11.95
N ILE A 3 6.84 -0.07 11.51
CA ILE A 3 6.74 0.30 10.10
C ILE A 3 8.12 0.37 9.44
N LYS A 4 9.09 0.98 10.12
CA LYS A 4 10.44 1.18 9.60
C LYS A 4 11.18 -0.15 9.36
N GLU A 5 10.99 -1.12 10.25
CA GLU A 5 11.58 -2.46 10.08
C GLU A 5 10.98 -3.17 8.87
N ILE A 6 9.66 -3.10 8.71
CA ILE A 6 8.97 -3.68 7.54
C ILE A 6 9.41 -3.01 6.23
N GLN A 7 9.59 -1.68 6.25
CA GLN A 7 10.09 -0.94 5.10
C GLN A 7 11.51 -1.36 4.74
N GLN A 8 12.39 -1.56 5.73
CA GLN A 8 13.75 -2.04 5.49
C GLN A 8 13.75 -3.46 4.92
N ASP A 9 12.93 -4.37 5.44
CA ASP A 9 12.80 -5.72 4.87
C ASP A 9 12.40 -5.69 3.40
N ILE A 10 11.45 -4.80 3.04
CA ILE A 10 11.04 -4.62 1.64
C ILE A 10 12.21 -4.09 0.80
N VAL A 11 12.99 -3.13 1.31
CA VAL A 11 14.17 -2.63 0.61
C VAL A 11 15.19 -3.75 0.39
N ASP A 12 15.48 -4.52 1.43
CA ASP A 12 16.45 -5.61 1.38
C ASP A 12 16.01 -6.70 0.39
N GLU A 13 14.73 -7.08 0.37
CA GLU A 13 14.17 -7.99 -0.63
C GLU A 13 14.32 -7.47 -2.06
N PHE A 14 13.98 -6.19 -2.30
CA PHE A 14 14.10 -5.60 -3.63
C PHE A 14 15.57 -5.43 -4.07
N SER A 15 16.49 -5.29 -3.12
CA SER A 15 17.93 -5.19 -3.38
C SER A 15 18.55 -6.50 -3.89
N MET A 16 17.90 -7.65 -3.67
CA MET A 16 18.33 -8.95 -4.18
C MET A 16 18.16 -9.08 -5.70
N PHE A 17 17.34 -8.22 -6.32
CA PHE A 17 17.07 -8.26 -7.75
C PHE A 17 17.98 -7.29 -8.52
N GLU A 18 18.72 -7.85 -9.47
CA GLU A 18 19.68 -7.13 -10.30
C GLU A 18 19.03 -6.32 -11.43
N ASP A 19 17.84 -6.72 -11.88
CA ASP A 19 17.12 -6.06 -12.96
C ASP A 19 15.67 -5.68 -12.58
N TRP A 20 15.13 -4.75 -13.36
CA TRP A 20 13.77 -4.23 -13.15
C TRP A 20 12.68 -5.27 -13.42
N MET A 21 12.92 -6.22 -14.34
CA MET A 21 11.93 -7.24 -14.70
C MET A 21 11.66 -8.17 -13.51
N GLN A 22 12.70 -8.58 -12.80
CA GLN A 22 12.60 -9.38 -11.57
C GLN A 22 11.85 -8.63 -10.47
N ARG A 23 12.14 -7.34 -10.26
CA ARG A 23 11.37 -6.49 -9.32
C ARG A 23 9.90 -6.40 -9.71
N TYR A 24 9.63 -6.25 -11.00
CA TYR A 24 8.27 -6.20 -11.54
C TYR A 24 7.53 -7.52 -11.32
N GLU A 25 8.16 -8.67 -11.54
CA GLU A 25 7.61 -9.99 -11.22
C GLU A 25 7.34 -10.13 -9.72
N TYR A 26 8.28 -9.69 -8.88
CA TYR A 26 8.10 -9.71 -7.43
C TYR A 26 6.89 -8.89 -6.97
N MET A 27 6.69 -7.70 -7.55
CA MET A 27 5.49 -6.89 -7.29
C MET A 27 4.20 -7.65 -7.65
N ILE A 28 4.20 -8.44 -8.73
CA ILE A 28 3.05 -9.25 -9.11
C ILE A 28 2.77 -10.32 -8.04
N GLU A 29 3.81 -10.99 -7.55
CA GLU A 29 3.68 -12.00 -6.48
C GLU A 29 3.17 -11.40 -5.17
N LEU A 30 3.65 -10.21 -4.79
CA LEU A 30 3.12 -9.45 -3.66
C LEU A 30 1.63 -9.14 -3.86
N GLY A 31 1.25 -8.74 -5.07
CA GLY A 31 -0.15 -8.50 -5.44
C GLY A 31 -1.04 -9.75 -5.32
N LYS A 32 -0.52 -10.95 -5.56
CA LYS A 32 -1.26 -12.21 -5.38
C LYS A 32 -1.46 -12.57 -3.90
N SER A 33 -0.51 -12.19 -3.04
CA SER A 33 -0.53 -12.48 -1.60
C SER A 33 -1.27 -11.41 -0.78
N LEU A 34 -1.74 -10.34 -1.43
CA LEU A 34 -2.49 -9.25 -0.82
C LEU A 34 -3.79 -9.76 -0.15
N PRO A 35 -4.04 -9.41 1.13
CA PRO A 35 -5.34 -9.65 1.75
C PRO A 35 -6.46 -8.98 0.96
N LEU A 36 -7.34 -9.79 0.37
CA LEU A 36 -8.39 -9.32 -0.52
C LEU A 36 -9.48 -8.60 0.26
N ILE A 37 -9.87 -7.43 -0.24
CA ILE A 37 -11.05 -6.72 0.23
C ILE A 37 -12.31 -7.59 0.01
N ASN A 38 -13.15 -7.67 1.03
CA ASN A 38 -14.41 -8.39 0.94
C ASN A 38 -15.32 -7.74 -0.11
N GLU A 39 -16.03 -8.54 -0.91
CA GLU A 39 -16.93 -8.07 -1.97
C GLU A 39 -17.95 -7.03 -1.49
N LYS A 40 -18.44 -7.12 -0.24
CA LYS A 40 -19.37 -6.13 0.33
C LYS A 40 -18.78 -4.71 0.43
N TYR A 41 -17.45 -4.60 0.45
CA TYR A 41 -16.72 -3.34 0.51
C TYR A 41 -16.16 -2.91 -0.86
N LYS A 42 -16.36 -3.68 -1.94
CA LYS A 42 -16.00 -3.27 -3.30
C LYS A 42 -17.02 -2.31 -3.89
N THR A 43 -17.19 -1.16 -3.23
CA THR A 43 -18.12 -0.10 -3.63
C THR A 43 -17.35 1.12 -4.13
N ASP A 44 -18.04 2.05 -4.80
CA ASP A 44 -17.42 3.27 -5.35
C ASP A 44 -16.84 4.21 -4.27
N ASP A 45 -17.32 4.08 -3.03
CA ASP A 45 -16.86 4.83 -1.86
C ASP A 45 -15.46 4.39 -1.42
N ASN A 46 -15.13 3.11 -1.63
CA ASN A 46 -13.82 2.55 -1.29
C ASN A 46 -12.82 2.63 -2.45
N ILE A 47 -13.18 3.27 -3.57
CA ILE A 47 -12.28 3.49 -4.69
C ILE A 47 -11.32 4.65 -4.39
N ILE A 48 -10.02 4.38 -4.48
CA ILE A 48 -8.97 5.39 -4.42
C ILE A 48 -9.05 6.29 -5.67
N LYS A 49 -9.38 7.56 -5.48
CA LYS A 49 -9.43 8.53 -6.58
C LYS A 49 -8.02 8.93 -7.05
N GLY A 50 -7.88 9.18 -8.35
CA GLY A 50 -6.61 9.57 -8.97
C GLY A 50 -5.74 8.40 -9.46
N CYS A 51 -6.16 7.15 -9.22
CA CYS A 51 -5.60 6.00 -9.92
C CYS A 51 -6.26 5.84 -11.31
N GLN A 52 -5.47 5.50 -12.33
CA GLN A 52 -6.02 5.20 -13.67
C GLN A 52 -6.83 3.89 -13.67
N SER A 53 -6.30 2.86 -13.02
CA SER A 53 -7.01 1.61 -12.73
C SER A 53 -7.79 1.74 -11.43
N ARG A 54 -8.87 0.95 -11.26
CA ARG A 54 -9.60 0.97 -10.01
C ARG A 54 -8.81 0.24 -8.92
N VAL A 55 -8.79 0.85 -7.74
CA VAL A 55 -8.19 0.29 -6.54
C VAL A 55 -9.22 0.47 -5.45
N TRP A 56 -9.72 -0.64 -4.93
CA TRP A 56 -10.58 -0.63 -3.76
C TRP A 56 -9.72 -0.88 -2.54
N VAL A 57 -9.92 -0.10 -1.50
CA VAL A 57 -9.25 -0.29 -0.22
C VAL A 57 -10.27 -0.13 0.89
N HIS A 58 -10.15 -0.96 1.92
CA HIS A 58 -10.95 -0.88 3.12
C HIS A 58 -10.04 -1.05 4.32
N ALA A 59 -10.36 -0.35 5.40
CA ALA A 59 -9.62 -0.40 6.66
C ALA A 59 -10.56 -0.76 7.79
N GLU A 60 -10.09 -1.59 8.71
CA GLU A 60 -10.79 -1.90 9.95
C GLU A 60 -9.86 -1.63 11.13
N LEU A 61 -10.43 -1.13 12.23
CA LEU A 61 -9.71 -0.95 13.48
C LEU A 61 -9.87 -2.22 14.33
N GLU A 62 -8.80 -2.99 14.44
CA GLU A 62 -8.73 -4.17 15.28
C GLU A 62 -7.92 -3.83 16.55
N ALA A 63 -8.62 -3.76 17.68
CA ALA A 63 -8.10 -3.19 18.92
C ALA A 63 -7.60 -1.75 18.73
N ASP A 64 -6.28 -1.54 18.65
CA ASP A 64 -5.63 -0.24 18.48
C ASP A 64 -4.91 -0.10 17.13
N LYS A 65 -5.09 -1.07 16.21
CA LYS A 65 -4.35 -1.18 14.95
C LYS A 65 -5.26 -1.23 13.73
N LEU A 66 -4.78 -0.65 12.63
CA LEU A 66 -5.49 -0.72 11.36
C LEU A 66 -5.08 -1.95 10.56
N VAL A 67 -6.08 -2.68 10.09
CA VAL A 67 -5.93 -3.78 9.15
C VAL A 67 -6.51 -3.34 7.82
N PHE A 68 -5.68 -3.34 6.77
CA PHE A 68 -6.11 -2.95 5.43
C PHE A 68 -6.34 -4.19 4.56
N THR A 69 -7.38 -4.12 3.74
CA THR A 69 -7.64 -5.05 2.65
C THR A 69 -7.84 -4.28 1.36
N ALA A 70 -7.41 -4.84 0.23
CA ALA A 70 -7.56 -4.15 -1.05
C ALA A 70 -7.67 -5.11 -2.23
N ASP A 71 -8.07 -4.56 -3.38
CA ASP A 71 -7.98 -5.23 -4.67
C ASP A 71 -7.86 -4.18 -5.79
N SER A 72 -7.40 -4.61 -6.96
CA SER A 72 -7.33 -3.74 -8.14
C SER A 72 -7.61 -4.54 -9.41
N ASP A 73 -8.23 -3.89 -10.39
CA ASP A 73 -8.44 -4.46 -11.72
C ASP A 73 -7.18 -4.45 -12.61
N ALA A 74 -6.07 -3.87 -12.12
CA ALA A 74 -4.78 -3.90 -12.78
C ALA A 74 -3.73 -4.61 -11.91
N ILE A 75 -3.09 -5.63 -12.47
CA ILE A 75 -2.10 -6.49 -11.79
C ILE A 75 -0.98 -5.68 -11.12
N ILE A 76 -0.40 -4.71 -11.82
CA ILE A 76 0.71 -3.91 -11.27
C ILE A 76 0.24 -2.94 -10.21
N THR A 77 -0.93 -2.34 -10.41
CA THR A 77 -1.52 -1.48 -9.39
C THR A 77 -1.83 -2.28 -8.12
N LYS A 78 -2.26 -3.54 -8.25
CA LYS A 78 -2.42 -4.48 -7.14
C LYS A 78 -1.10 -4.77 -6.42
N GLY A 79 -0.01 -4.94 -7.15
CA GLY A 79 1.33 -5.08 -6.57
C GLY A 79 1.78 -3.83 -5.80
N ILE A 80 1.54 -2.63 -6.33
CA ILE A 80 1.88 -1.37 -5.66
C ILE A 80 1.13 -1.22 -4.33
N ILE A 81 -0.20 -1.42 -4.32
CA ILE A 81 -0.98 -1.30 -3.09
C ILE A 81 -0.63 -2.42 -2.08
N ALA A 82 -0.21 -3.60 -2.54
CA ALA A 82 0.26 -4.68 -1.66
C ALA A 82 1.51 -4.30 -0.87
N ILE A 83 2.47 -3.61 -1.49
CA ILE A 83 3.67 -3.09 -0.80
C ILE A 83 3.26 -2.13 0.32
N LEU A 84 2.36 -1.18 0.02
CA LEU A 84 1.91 -0.20 1.01
C LEU A 84 1.12 -0.85 2.15
N ILE A 85 0.23 -1.80 1.83
CA ILE A 85 -0.56 -2.52 2.82
C ILE A 85 0.32 -3.37 3.72
N ARG A 86 1.39 -3.98 3.19
CA ARG A 86 2.39 -4.68 4.00
C ARG A 86 3.05 -3.74 5.01
N SER A 87 3.42 -2.52 4.60
CA SER A 87 4.04 -1.54 5.51
C SER A 87 3.09 -0.98 6.56
N PHE A 88 1.81 -0.78 6.23
CA PHE A 88 0.88 -0.03 7.10
C PHE A 88 -0.15 -0.88 7.84
N SER A 89 -0.40 -2.12 7.45
CA SER A 89 -1.33 -2.99 8.19
C SER A 89 -0.72 -3.44 9.52
N ASN A 90 -1.60 -3.67 10.50
CA ASN A 90 -1.26 -4.05 11.87
C ASN A 90 -0.45 -2.98 12.64
N GLN A 91 -0.59 -1.72 12.22
CA GLN A 91 0.07 -0.56 12.81
C GLN A 91 -0.97 0.35 13.45
N ARG A 92 -0.58 1.11 14.48
CA ARG A 92 -1.51 2.07 15.08
C ARG A 92 -1.75 3.22 14.11
N PRO A 93 -2.94 3.85 14.11
CA PRO A 93 -3.21 4.96 13.21
C PRO A 93 -2.16 6.08 13.29
N GLN A 94 -1.73 6.47 14.51
CA GLN A 94 -0.67 7.48 14.69
C GLN A 94 0.65 7.10 14.00
N ASP A 95 1.07 5.84 14.09
CA ASP A 95 2.33 5.38 13.48
C ASP A 95 2.26 5.50 11.94
N ILE A 96 1.10 5.20 11.34
CA ILE A 96 0.87 5.34 9.88
C ILE A 96 0.89 6.81 9.45
N ILE A 97 0.31 7.70 10.26
CA ILE A 97 0.30 9.14 10.01
C ILE A 97 1.73 9.68 9.96
N ASP A 98 2.56 9.29 10.93
CA ASP A 98 3.92 9.80 11.12
C ASP A 98 4.95 9.12 10.20
N ALA A 99 4.66 7.92 9.69
CA ALA A 99 5.56 7.17 8.84
C ALA A 99 5.96 7.95 7.57
N ASP A 100 7.26 7.98 7.28
CA ASP A 100 7.73 8.39 5.95
C ASP A 100 7.56 7.25 4.93
N THR A 101 7.79 7.56 3.65
CA THR A 101 7.64 6.61 2.53
C THR A 101 8.88 6.61 1.63
N LYS A 102 10.05 6.95 2.17
CA LYS A 102 11.31 7.03 1.39
C LYS A 102 11.74 5.69 0.81
N PHE A 103 11.41 4.60 1.48
CA PHE A 103 11.70 3.23 1.01
C PHE A 103 11.18 2.96 -0.42
N ILE A 104 10.11 3.66 -0.84
CA ILE A 104 9.55 3.57 -2.19
C ILE A 104 10.55 4.04 -3.26
N ASP A 105 11.32 5.07 -2.94
CA ASP A 105 12.38 5.57 -3.81
C ASP A 105 13.55 4.57 -3.81
N GLU A 106 13.88 3.99 -2.66
CA GLU A 106 14.98 3.02 -2.50
C GLU A 106 14.75 1.72 -3.27
N ILE A 107 13.50 1.22 -3.35
CA ILE A 107 13.17 0.05 -4.18
C ILE A 107 13.15 0.37 -5.70
N GLY A 108 13.34 1.63 -6.08
CA GLY A 108 13.38 2.09 -7.48
C GLY A 108 12.00 2.20 -8.14
N LEU A 109 10.91 2.14 -7.37
CA LEU A 109 9.57 2.04 -7.92
C LEU A 109 9.20 3.29 -8.75
N LYS A 110 9.47 4.50 -8.25
CA LYS A 110 9.04 5.73 -8.93
C LYS A 110 9.70 5.93 -10.29
N GLU A 111 10.95 5.50 -10.46
CA GLU A 111 11.74 5.73 -11.68
C GLU A 111 11.27 4.86 -12.85
N HIS A 112 10.69 3.69 -12.56
CA HIS A 112 10.28 2.73 -13.57
C HIS A 112 8.76 2.65 -13.79
N LEU A 113 7.98 3.36 -12.98
CA LEU A 113 6.54 3.49 -13.20
C LEU A 113 6.25 4.54 -14.29
N SER A 114 5.21 4.28 -15.08
CA SER A 114 4.66 5.33 -15.95
C SER A 114 4.13 6.50 -15.09
N PRO A 115 4.09 7.73 -15.62
CA PRO A 115 3.60 8.90 -14.86
C PRO A 115 2.23 8.67 -14.19
N ASN A 116 1.31 7.98 -14.87
CA ASN A 116 -0.01 7.65 -14.32
C ASN A 116 0.07 6.72 -13.10
N ARG A 117 0.98 5.74 -13.11
CA ARG A 117 1.17 4.82 -11.99
C ARG A 117 1.90 5.50 -10.82
N ALA A 118 2.87 6.36 -11.10
CA ALA A 118 3.53 7.17 -10.08
C ALA A 118 2.53 8.10 -9.36
N ASN A 119 1.62 8.73 -10.11
CA ASN A 119 0.53 9.53 -9.53
C ASN A 119 -0.45 8.67 -8.72
N GLY A 120 -0.81 7.49 -9.24
CA GLY A 120 -1.65 6.52 -8.53
C GLY A 120 -1.05 6.11 -7.18
N LEU A 121 0.26 5.87 -7.14
CA LEU A 121 1.00 5.57 -5.91
C LEU A 121 0.87 6.69 -4.86
N VAL A 122 1.01 7.95 -5.26
CA VAL A 122 0.82 9.10 -4.36
C VAL A 122 -0.62 9.14 -3.83
N SER A 123 -1.62 8.89 -4.69
CA SER A 123 -3.02 8.78 -4.27
C SER A 123 -3.25 7.67 -3.26
N MET A 124 -2.63 6.50 -3.43
CA MET A 124 -2.74 5.37 -2.51
C MET A 124 -2.18 5.71 -1.13
N ILE A 125 -0.96 6.26 -1.06
CA ILE A 125 -0.33 6.67 0.19
C ILE A 125 -1.23 7.68 0.91
N LYS A 126 -1.73 8.68 0.19
CA LYS A 126 -2.63 9.68 0.74
C LYS A 126 -3.89 9.04 1.31
N GLN A 127 -4.51 8.11 0.58
CA GLN A 127 -5.74 7.45 1.04
C GLN A 127 -5.51 6.62 2.32
N LEU A 128 -4.43 5.83 2.37
CA LEU A 128 -4.09 5.03 3.56
C LEU A 128 -3.86 5.91 4.79
N LYS A 129 -3.15 7.03 4.61
CA LYS A 129 -2.97 8.02 5.70
C LYS A 129 -4.28 8.70 6.10
N LEU A 130 -5.20 8.95 5.16
CA LEU A 130 -6.51 9.51 5.49
C LEU A 130 -7.37 8.55 6.32
N TYR A 131 -7.33 7.24 6.02
CA TYR A 131 -7.93 6.24 6.92
C TYR A 131 -7.30 6.30 8.30
N ALA A 132 -5.97 6.38 8.39
CA ALA A 132 -5.28 6.50 9.67
C ALA A 132 -5.73 7.73 10.47
N VAL A 133 -5.82 8.90 9.83
CA VAL A 133 -6.38 10.11 10.49
C VAL A 133 -7.81 9.88 10.97
N ALA A 134 -8.67 9.29 10.13
CA ALA A 134 -10.08 9.07 10.45
C ALA A 134 -10.30 8.07 11.61
N TYR A 135 -9.42 7.08 11.78
CA TYR A 135 -9.49 6.13 12.89
C TYR A 135 -8.76 6.61 14.14
N GLN A 136 -7.73 7.46 14.01
CA GLN A 136 -7.07 8.06 15.17
C GLN A 136 -8.05 8.87 16.04
N THR A 137 -9.06 9.49 15.43
CA THR A 137 -10.10 10.24 16.18
C THR A 137 -11.04 9.33 16.98
N GLN A 138 -11.07 8.03 16.71
CA GLN A 138 -11.89 7.05 17.43
C GLN A 138 -11.15 6.42 18.62
N LEU A 139 -9.82 6.57 18.67
CA LEU A 139 -8.97 6.09 19.78
C LEU A 139 -8.77 7.14 20.88
N ASN A 140 -9.20 8.38 20.62
CA ASN A 140 -9.05 9.52 21.52
C ASN A 140 -10.32 9.82 22.32
#